data_AF-A0A9D2IP19-F1
#
_entry.id   AF-A0A9D2IP19-F1
#
_cell.length_a   1.000
_cell.length_b   1.000
_cell.length_c   1.000
_cell.angle_alpha   90.00
_cell.angle_beta   90.00
_cell.angle_gamma   90.00
#
_symmetry.space_group_name_H-M   'P 1'
#
loop_
_entity.id
_entity.type
_entity.pdbx_description
1 polymer ?
#
loop_
_entity_poly.entity_id
_entity_poly.type
_entity_poly.pdbx_seq_one_letter_code
_entity_poly.pdbx_strand_id
1 'polypeptide(L)'
;MALDTSTWSREDLIREAKLQTDAIQRLNVWLRIGYSLLAIGFIVGYWGFYGGGGTGFGVLGVVLLVIGALVSAVLKVGTTNAKRNVRSILAAAGVDLDEKGQRGEKDE
;
A
#
# COMPACT_ATOMS: atom_id res chain seq x y z
N MET A 1 -6.40 19.90 3.18
CA MET A 1 -6.63 20.86 2.09
C MET A 1 -7.26 20.07 0.95
N ALA A 2 -8.56 20.24 0.70
CA ALA A 2 -9.17 19.65 -0.49
C ALA A 2 -8.71 20.51 -1.68
N LEU A 3 -8.14 19.89 -2.70
CA LEU A 3 -7.82 20.60 -3.94
C LEU A 3 -9.15 20.98 -4.60
N ASP A 4 -9.32 22.27 -4.94
CA ASP A 4 -10.51 22.73 -5.64
C ASP A 4 -10.45 22.27 -7.10
N THR A 5 -11.12 21.16 -7.36
CA THR A 5 -11.20 20.52 -8.68
C THR A 5 -12.41 20.99 -9.48
N SER A 6 -13.21 21.94 -8.96
CA SER A 6 -14.42 22.44 -9.61
C SER A 6 -14.16 23.10 -10.97
N THR A 7 -12.91 23.53 -11.21
CA THR A 7 -12.46 24.15 -12.46
C THR A 7 -11.70 23.20 -13.40
N TRP A 8 -11.47 21.95 -13.00
CA TRP A 8 -10.63 21.02 -13.76
C TRP A 8 -11.40 20.39 -14.91
N SER A 9 -10.73 20.25 -16.05
CA SER A 9 -11.30 19.52 -17.18
C SER A 9 -11.30 18.01 -16.89
N ARG A 10 -12.11 17.26 -17.65
CA ARG A 10 -12.10 15.79 -17.61
C ARG A 10 -10.70 15.21 -17.87
N GLU A 11 -9.93 15.85 -18.75
CA GLU A 11 -8.58 15.41 -19.11
C GLU A 11 -7.60 15.59 -17.94
N ASP A 12 -7.73 16.69 -17.20
CA ASP A 12 -6.92 16.95 -16.00
C ASP A 12 -7.21 15.91 -14.90
N LEU A 13 -8.50 15.61 -14.66
CA LEU A 13 -8.91 14.59 -13.69
C LEU A 13 -8.36 13.20 -14.07
N ILE A 14 -8.44 12.81 -15.34
CA ILE A 14 -7.89 11.54 -15.82
C ILE A 14 -6.36 11.51 -15.67
N ARG A 15 -5.67 12.61 -16.00
CA ARG A 15 -4.22 12.72 -15.85
C ARG A 15 -3.78 12.58 -14.40
N GLU A 16 -4.46 13.26 -13.47
CA GLU A 16 -4.17 13.17 -12.04
C GLU A 16 -4.44 11.76 -11.49
N ALA A 17 -5.56 11.15 -11.87
CA ALA A 17 -5.87 9.77 -11.50
C ALA A 17 -4.78 8.79 -11.98
N LYS A 18 -4.21 9.01 -13.17
CA LYS A 18 -3.10 8.21 -13.69
C LYS A 18 -1.82 8.41 -12.89
N LEU A 19 -1.46 9.65 -12.55
CA LEU A 19 -0.28 9.96 -11.72
C LEU A 19 -0.39 9.32 -10.32
N GLN A 20 -1.55 9.46 -9.67
CA GLN A 20 -1.80 8.83 -8.38
C GLN A 20 -1.79 7.30 -8.48
N THR A 21 -2.28 6.72 -9.58
CA THR A 21 -2.21 5.27 -9.81
C THR A 21 -0.77 4.76 -9.93
N ASP A 22 0.11 5.48 -10.64
CA ASP A 22 1.55 5.15 -10.69
C ASP A 22 2.19 5.21 -9.30
N ALA A 23 1.89 6.27 -8.54
CA ALA A 23 2.37 6.42 -7.16
C ALA A 23 1.89 5.27 -6.26
N ILE A 24 0.62 4.85 -6.38
CA ILE A 24 0.06 3.69 -5.67
C ILE A 24 0.81 2.40 -6.01
N GLN A 25 1.17 2.18 -7.28
CA GLN A 25 1.94 0.99 -7.66
C GLN A 25 3.32 0.96 -6.98
N ARG A 26 4.00 2.10 -6.92
CA ARG A 26 5.26 2.24 -6.17
C ARG A 26 5.07 1.95 -4.69
N LEU A 27 4.02 2.48 -4.07
CA LEU A 27 3.71 2.21 -2.66
C LEU A 27 3.45 0.72 -2.39
N ASN A 28 2.83 -0.02 -3.33
CA ASN A 28 2.66 -1.47 -3.18
C ASN A 28 3.99 -2.22 -3.21
N VAL A 29 4.98 -1.78 -3.99
CA VAL A 29 6.34 -2.35 -3.97
C VAL A 29 6.99 -2.11 -2.61
N TRP A 30 6.90 -0.89 -2.08
CA TRP A 30 7.41 -0.57 -0.74
C TRP A 30 6.70 -1.37 0.36
N LEU A 31 5.39 -1.59 0.24
CA LEU A 31 4.63 -2.40 1.18
C LEU A 31 5.11 -3.85 1.19
N ARG A 32 5.45 -4.42 0.02
CA ARG A 32 6.07 -5.75 -0.06
C ARG A 32 7.41 -5.81 0.65
N ILE A 33 8.24 -4.77 0.52
CA ILE A 33 9.51 -4.67 1.27
C ILE A 33 9.24 -4.66 2.77
N GLY A 34 8.23 -3.93 3.24
CA GLY A 34 7.79 -3.92 4.64
C GLY A 34 7.40 -5.32 5.15
N TYR A 35 6.63 -6.08 4.36
CA TYR A 35 6.29 -7.46 4.71
C TYR A 35 7.49 -8.40 4.68
N SER A 36 8.44 -8.21 3.77
CA SER A 36 9.69 -8.98 3.76
C SER A 36 10.50 -8.72 5.03
N LEU A 37 10.56 -7.47 5.51
CA LEU A 37 11.21 -7.15 6.79
C LEU A 37 10.54 -7.85 7.97
N LEU A 38 9.20 -7.95 7.97
CA LEU A 38 8.49 -8.74 8.97
C LEU A 38 8.88 -10.22 8.93
N ALA A 39 8.90 -10.82 7.74
CA ALA A 39 9.27 -12.22 7.58
C ALA A 39 10.72 -12.49 8.04
N ILE A 40 11.66 -11.64 7.61
CA ILE A 40 13.07 -11.73 8.03
C ILE A 40 13.18 -11.53 9.55
N GLY A 41 12.53 -10.51 10.10
CA GLY A 41 12.53 -10.24 11.53
C GLY A 41 12.00 -11.43 12.35
N PHE A 42 10.94 -12.08 11.87
CA PHE A 42 10.41 -13.29 12.50
C PHE A 42 11.42 -14.44 12.47
N ILE A 43 12.02 -14.73 11.31
CA ILE A 43 13.01 -15.81 11.15
C ILE A 43 14.23 -15.56 12.05
N VAL A 44 14.81 -14.35 11.99
CA VAL A 44 15.98 -13.96 12.77
C VAL A 44 15.68 -13.97 14.27
N GLY A 45 14.50 -13.47 14.67
CA GLY A 45 14.07 -13.45 16.06
C GLY A 45 13.86 -14.85 16.62
N TYR A 46 13.17 -15.72 15.87
CA TYR A 46 12.96 -17.11 16.25
C TYR A 46 14.29 -17.85 16.38
N TRP A 47 15.19 -17.70 15.40
CA TRP A 47 16.51 -18.31 15.46
C TRP A 47 17.35 -17.81 16.65
N GLY A 48 17.29 -16.51 16.95
CA GLY A 48 18.01 -15.93 18.07
C GLY A 48 17.54 -16.43 19.44
N PHE A 49 16.24 -16.51 19.68
CA PHE A 49 15.69 -16.92 20.97
C PHE A 49 15.55 -18.43 21.15
N TYR A 50 15.26 -19.17 20.08
CA TYR A 50 14.88 -20.59 20.14
C TYR A 50 15.77 -21.49 19.27
N GLY A 51 16.53 -20.95 18.32
CA GLY A 51 17.35 -21.70 17.37
C GLY A 51 18.85 -21.71 17.65
N GLY A 52 19.27 -21.22 18.82
CA GLY A 52 20.68 -21.20 19.23
C GLY A 52 21.52 -20.05 18.65
N GLY A 53 20.91 -19.06 17.96
CA GLY A 53 21.62 -17.89 17.43
C GLY A 53 22.09 -16.91 18.51
N GLY A 54 21.47 -16.94 19.70
CA GLY A 54 21.80 -16.07 20.83
C GLY A 54 20.94 -14.81 20.91
N THR A 55 20.82 -14.26 22.12
CA THR A 55 19.86 -13.19 22.46
C THR A 55 20.02 -11.94 21.60
N GLY A 56 21.23 -11.61 21.14
CA GLY A 56 21.48 -10.47 20.25
C GLY A 56 20.70 -10.55 18.92
N PHE A 57 20.67 -11.73 18.28
CA PHE A 57 19.86 -11.95 17.08
C PHE A 57 18.37 -11.96 17.40
N GLY A 58 17.99 -12.43 18.59
CA GLY A 58 16.61 -12.36 19.07
C GLY A 58 16.09 -10.92 19.11
N VAL A 59 16.86 -10.03 19.76
CA VAL A 59 16.55 -8.60 19.85
C VAL A 59 16.54 -7.94 18.46
N LEU A 60 17.51 -8.26 17.60
CA LEU A 60 17.53 -7.76 16.22
C LEU A 60 16.26 -8.13 15.45
N GLY A 61 15.81 -9.38 15.57
CA GLY A 61 14.55 -9.83 14.95
C GLY A 61 13.33 -9.04 15.43
N VAL A 62 13.25 -8.76 16.73
CA VAL A 62 12.17 -7.93 17.31
C VAL A 62 12.22 -6.51 16.75
N VAL A 63 13.40 -5.90 16.64
CA VAL A 63 13.55 -4.55 16.06
C VAL A 63 13.08 -4.52 14.60
N LEU A 64 13.47 -5.52 13.80
CA LEU A 64 13.03 -5.65 12.41
C LEU A 64 11.50 -5.83 12.30
N LEU A 65 10.90 -6.62 13.21
CA LEU A 65 9.45 -6.79 13.28
C LEU A 65 8.73 -5.47 13.59
N VAL A 66 9.21 -4.72 14.58
CA VAL A 66 8.59 -3.43 14.95
C VAL A 66 8.68 -2.43 13.80
N ILE A 67 9.85 -2.26 13.20
CA ILE A 67 10.04 -1.34 12.07
C ILE A 67 9.20 -1.79 10.86
N GLY A 68 9.25 -3.08 10.51
CA GLY A 68 8.48 -3.65 9.41
C GLY A 68 6.98 -3.46 9.60
N ALA A 69 6.47 -3.64 10.83
CA ALA A 69 5.06 -3.47 11.16
C ALA A 69 4.63 -2.01 11.01
N LEU A 70 5.39 -1.07 11.57
CA LEU A 70 5.08 0.36 11.51
C LEU A 70 5.09 0.87 10.06
N VAL A 71 6.13 0.53 9.29
CA VAL A 71 6.24 0.91 7.88
C VAL A 71 5.08 0.32 7.07
N SER A 72 4.81 -0.98 7.25
CA SER A 72 3.73 -1.65 6.52
C SER A 72 2.36 -1.06 6.85
N ALA A 73 2.09 -0.75 8.11
CA ALA A 73 0.83 -0.15 8.54
C ALA A 73 0.61 1.21 7.88
N VAL A 74 1.59 2.11 7.94
CA VAL A 74 1.51 3.44 7.32
C VAL A 74 1.31 3.34 5.81
N LEU A 75 2.11 2.50 5.13
CA LEU A 75 1.98 2.31 3.68
C LEU A 75 0.65 1.67 3.29
N LYS A 76 0.14 0.72 4.07
CA LYS A 76 -1.16 0.07 3.81
C LYS A 76 -2.30 1.06 3.92
N VAL A 77 -2.32 1.88 4.97
CA VAL A 77 -3.34 2.93 5.17
C VAL A 77 -3.24 3.96 4.04
N GLY A 78 -2.04 4.46 3.75
CA GLY A 78 -1.79 5.41 2.67
C GLY A 78 -2.25 4.88 1.30
N THR A 79 -1.88 3.65 0.96
CA THR A 79 -2.29 3.00 -0.30
C THR A 79 -3.80 2.84 -0.40
N THR A 80 -4.47 2.48 0.69
CA THR A 80 -5.92 2.30 0.73
C THR A 80 -6.63 3.64 0.53
N ASN A 81 -6.19 4.68 1.21
CA ASN A 81 -6.75 6.02 1.07
C ASN A 81 -6.49 6.61 -0.32
N ALA A 82 -5.29 6.44 -0.87
CA ALA A 82 -4.96 6.89 -2.22
C ALA A 82 -5.83 6.21 -3.28
N LYS A 83 -6.09 4.89 -3.17
CA LYS A 83 -7.02 4.19 -4.08
C LYS A 83 -8.44 4.74 -4.01
N ARG A 84 -8.94 5.08 -2.82
CA ARG A 84 -10.27 5.72 -2.65
C ARG A 84 -10.29 7.11 -3.29
N ASN A 85 -9.21 7.88 -3.15
CA ASN A 85 -9.09 9.20 -3.77
C ASN A 85 -9.11 9.11 -5.31
N VAL A 86 -8.36 8.17 -5.90
CA VAL A 86 -8.38 7.92 -7.35
C VAL A 86 -9.78 7.54 -7.85
N ARG A 87 -10.51 6.68 -7.12
CA ARG A 87 -11.90 6.34 -7.48
C ARG A 87 -12.82 7.56 -7.48
N SER A 88 -12.68 8.44 -6.48
CA SER A 88 -13.45 9.69 -6.42
C SER A 88 -13.14 10.63 -7.59
N ILE A 89 -11.87 10.76 -7.98
CA ILE A 89 -11.46 11.59 -9.13
C ILE A 89 -12.03 11.03 -10.43
N LEU A 90 -11.95 9.71 -10.62
CA LEU A 90 -12.47 9.05 -11.81
C LEU A 90 -14.00 9.14 -11.92
N ALA A 91 -14.72 9.02 -10.79
CA ALA A 91 -16.15 9.24 -10.74
C ALA A 91 -16.52 10.69 -11.13
N ALA A 92 -15.77 11.69 -10.67
CA ALA A 92 -15.95 13.09 -11.07
C ALA A 92 -15.67 13.33 -12.56
N ALA A 93 -14.80 12.52 -13.18
CA ALA A 93 -14.55 12.52 -14.62
C ALA A 93 -15.62 11.76 -15.44
N GLY A 94 -16.68 11.26 -14.80
CA GLY A 94 -17.74 10.47 -15.43
C GLY A 94 -17.28 9.06 -15.83
N VAL A 95 -16.26 8.51 -15.16
CA VAL A 95 -15.79 7.13 -15.38
C VAL A 95 -16.37 6.25 -14.27
N ASP A 96 -17.31 5.37 -14.64
CA ASP A 96 -17.83 4.37 -13.72
C ASP A 96 -16.86 3.19 -13.61
N LEU A 97 -16.38 2.93 -12.40
CA LEU A 97 -15.43 1.85 -12.09
C LEU A 97 -16.12 0.63 -11.49
N ASP A 98 -17.35 0.78 -11.00
CA ASP A 98 -18.05 -0.28 -10.29
C ASP A 98 -18.72 -1.25 -11.28
N GLU A 99 -19.13 -0.78 -12.47
CA GLU A 99 -19.58 -1.64 -13.58
C GLU A 99 -18.47 -2.58 -14.10
N LYS A 100 -17.21 -2.11 -14.14
CA LYS A 100 -16.08 -2.94 -14.60
C LYS A 100 -15.64 -3.97 -13.57
N GLY A 101 -15.75 -3.66 -12.28
CA GLY A 101 -15.46 -4.62 -11.20
C GLY A 101 -16.43 -5.81 -11.21
N GLN A 102 -17.71 -5.55 -11.44
CA GLN A 102 -18.75 -6.59 -11.46
C GLN A 102 -18.70 -7.54 -12.66
N ARG A 103 -18.09 -7.15 -13.79
CA ARG A 103 -17.83 -8.09 -14.90
C ARG A 103 -16.67 -9.03 -14.60
N GLY A 104 -15.59 -8.54 -14.00
CA GLY A 104 -14.44 -9.37 -13.64
C GLY A 104 -14.76 -10.45 -12.60
N GLU A 105 -15.68 -10.17 -11.66
CA GLU A 105 -16.13 -11.13 -10.63
C GLU A 105 -17.15 -12.16 -11.16
N LYS A 106 -17.81 -11.88 -12.30
CA LYS A 106 -18.74 -12.85 -12.95
C LYS A 106 -18.05 -13.80 -13.92
N ASP A 107 -16.83 -13.46 -14.33
CA ASP A 107 -16.02 -14.22 -15.30
C ASP A 107 -14.93 -15.09 -14.61
N GLU A 108 -14.84 -15.08 -13.27
CA GLU A 108 -14.06 -16.00 -12.41
C GLU A 108 -14.97 -17.06 -11.76
#